data_AF-A0A7R7CKM7-F1
#
_entry.id   AF-A0A7R7CKM7-F1
#
_cell.length_a   1.000
_cell.length_b   1.000
_cell.length_c   1.000
_cell.angle_alpha   90.00
_cell.angle_beta   90.00
_cell.angle_gamma   90.00
#
_symmetry.space_group_name_H-M   'P 1'
#
loop_
_entity.id
_entity.type
_entity.pdbx_description
1 polymer ?
#
loop_
_entity_poly.entity_id
_entity_poly.type
_entity_poly.pdbx_seq_one_letter_code
_entity_poly.pdbx_strand_id
1 'polypeptide(L)' 'MTALVCIVAGGKAVAFAAAVFTLAWTHWVEKSRWQERWVSTSQGFVLEEARVQGSGAGMEPGEDACREGDW' A
#
# COMPACT_ATOMS: atom_id res chain seq x y z
N MET A 1 3.72 13.92 -14.75
CA MET A 1 2.53 13.37 -15.44
C MET A 1 1.68 12.70 -14.40
N THR A 2 0.42 13.11 -14.25
CA THR A 2 -0.49 12.52 -13.26
C THR A 2 -1.17 11.31 -13.92
N ALA A 3 -0.97 10.12 -13.36
CA ALA A 3 -1.71 8.93 -13.81
C ALA A 3 -3.07 8.88 -13.10
N LEU A 4 -4.04 8.24 -13.75
CA LEU A 4 -5.30 7.87 -13.11
C LEU A 4 -5.10 6.54 -12.41
N VAL A 5 -5.40 6.48 -11.11
CA VAL A 5 -5.51 5.21 -10.38
C VAL A 5 -6.98 4.80 -10.35
N CYS A 6 -7.24 3.53 -10.64
CA CYS A 6 -8.57 2.94 -10.62
C CYS A 6 -8.62 1.89 -9.52
N ILE A 7 -9.49 2.09 -8.53
CA ILE A 7 -9.73 1.09 -7.48
C ILE A 7 -11.07 0.42 -7.74
N VAL A 8 -11.07 -0.91 -7.75
CA VAL A 8 -12.27 -1.74 -7.87
C VAL A 8 -12.53 -2.43 -6.53
N ALA A 9 -13.68 -2.17 -5.94
CA ALA A 9 -14.09 -2.76 -4.67
C ALA A 9 -15.60 -3.03 -4.68
N GLY A 10 -16.01 -4.25 -4.30
CA GLY A 10 -17.43 -4.61 -4.18
C GLY A 10 -18.25 -4.36 -5.46
N GLY A 11 -17.66 -4.56 -6.64
CA GLY A 11 -18.30 -4.33 -7.94
C GLY A 11 -18.42 -2.85 -8.35
N LYS A 12 -17.84 -1.93 -7.60
CA LYS A 12 -17.75 -0.50 -7.95
C LYS A 12 -16.32 -0.14 -8.33
N ALA A 13 -16.17 0.74 -9.32
CA ALA A 13 -14.89 1.31 -9.71
C ALA A 13 -14.87 2.81 -9.39
N VAL A 14 -13.79 3.29 -8.80
CA VAL A 14 -13.53 4.70 -8.56
C VAL A 14 -12.18 5.04 -9.18
N ALA A 15 -12.17 6.05 -10.05
CA ALA A 15 -10.96 6.57 -10.68
C ALA A 15 -10.63 7.95 -10.13
N PHE A 16 -9.38 8.20 -9.81
CA PHE A 16 -8.93 9.52 -9.36
C PHE A 16 -7.51 9.82 -9.85
N ALA A 17 -7.26 11.09 -10.14
CA ALA A 17 -5.94 11.57 -10.53
C ALA A 17 -5.12 11.83 -9.26
N ALA A 18 -4.15 10.97 -8.99
CA ALA A 18 -3.25 11.12 -7.85
C ALA A 18 -1.81 10.97 -8.33
N ALA A 19 -0.94 11.91 -7.95
CA ALA A 19 0.50 11.76 -8.17
C ALA A 19 1.12 10.83 -7.12
N VAL A 20 0.59 10.86 -5.89
CA VAL A 20 1.00 10.03 -4.76
C VAL A 20 -0.26 9.59 -4.02
N PHE A 21 -0.36 8.32 -3.66
CA PHE A 21 -1.46 7.79 -2.85
C PHE A 21 -1.00 6.69 -1.92
N THR A 22 -1.80 6.41 -0.90
CA THR A 22 -1.56 5.33 0.05
C THR A 22 -2.69 4.31 -0.02
N LEU A 23 -2.34 3.05 -0.24
CA LEU A 23 -3.26 1.92 -0.06
C LEU A 23 -3.07 1.37 1.36
N ALA A 24 -4.17 1.25 2.10
CA ALA A 24 -4.14 0.72 3.46
C ALA A 24 -5.25 -0.31 3.65
N TRP A 25 -4.90 -1.47 4.19
CA TRP A 25 -5.87 -2.52 4.50
C TRP A 25 -5.46 -3.27 5.78
N THR A 26 -6.40 -4.04 6.32
CA THR A 26 -6.15 -4.90 7.48
C THR A 26 -6.12 -6.35 7.01
N HIS A 27 -5.05 -7.07 7.34
CA HIS A 27 -4.99 -8.51 7.06
C HIS A 27 -6.00 -9.23 7.95
N TRP A 28 -6.92 -9.97 7.34
CA TRP A 28 -8.08 -10.46 8.08
C TRP A 28 -7.71 -11.50 9.15
N VAL A 29 -6.67 -12.29 8.92
CA VAL A 29 -6.24 -13.34 9.86
C VAL A 29 -5.47 -12.72 11.03
N GLU A 30 -4.39 -12.02 10.72
CA GLU A 30 -3.49 -11.42 11.74
C GLU A 30 -4.09 -10.19 12.41
N LYS A 31 -5.13 -9.58 11.83
CA LYS A 31 -5.70 -8.28 12.24
C LYS A 31 -4.69 -7.12 12.25
N SER A 32 -3.53 -7.30 11.64
CA SER A 32 -2.50 -6.27 11.47
C SER A 32 -2.80 -5.36 10.28
N ARG A 33 -2.36 -4.10 10.39
CA ARG A 33 -2.50 -3.12 9.32
C ARG A 33 -1.31 -3.16 8.37
N TRP A 34 -1.60 -3.15 7.07
CA TRP A 34 -0.63 -2.96 6.00
C TRP A 34 -0.87 -1.60 5.33
N GLN A 35 0.21 -0.91 4.96
CA GLN A 35 0.16 0.32 4.20
C GLN A 35 1.23 0.35 3.12
N GLU A 36 0.85 0.86 1.95
CA GLU A 36 1.75 1.03 0.81
C GLU A 36 1.61 2.43 0.25
N ARG A 37 2.75 3.12 0.09
CA ARG A 37 2.82 4.44 -0.54
C ARG A 37 3.29 4.29 -1.98
N TRP A 38 2.45 4.74 -2.88
CA TRP A 38 2.64 4.62 -4.32
C TRP A 38 2.81 5.99 -4.96
N VAL A 39 3.71 6.06 -5.94
CA VAL A 39 3.93 7.25 -6.78
C VAL A 39 3.64 6.93 -8.23
N SER A 40 2.89 7.80 -8.89
CA SER A 40 2.61 7.72 -10.32
C SER A 40 3.78 8.27 -11.13
N THR A 41 4.29 7.45 -12.03
CA THR A 41 5.35 7.79 -12.97
C THR A 41 4.88 7.66 -14.41
N SER A 42 5.72 8.04 -15.36
CA SER A 42 5.48 7.83 -16.80
C SER A 42 5.38 6.35 -17.19
N GLN A 43 5.94 5.45 -16.39
CA GLN A 43 6.06 4.02 -16.68
C GLN A 43 5.04 3.18 -15.90
N GLY A 44 4.28 3.79 -14.98
CA GLY A 44 3.34 3.10 -14.10
C GLY A 44 3.43 3.59 -12.66
N PHE A 45 2.91 2.79 -11.71
CA PHE A 45 3.00 3.07 -10.28
C PHE A 45 4.26 2.42 -9.70
N VAL A 46 5.01 3.20 -8.92
CA VAL A 46 6.18 2.73 -8.19
C VAL A 46 5.82 2.69 -6.71
N LEU A 47 6.05 1.56 -6.06
CA LEU A 47 5.96 1.42 -4.61
C LEU A 47 7.18 2.08 -4.00
N GLU A 48 7.00 3.20 -3.30
CA GLU A 48 8.10 3.86 -2.58
C GLU A 48 8.33 3.23 -1.21
N GLU A 49 7.26 2.76 -0.58
CA GLU A 49 7.33 2.36 0.82
C GLU A 49 6.20 1.39 1.18
N ALA A 50 6.54 0.32 1.88
CA ALA A 50 5.60 -0.61 2.49
C ALA A 50 5.82 -0.64 4.01
N ARG A 51 4.73 -0.64 4.77
CA ARG A 51 4.74 -0.68 6.24
C ARG A 51 3.73 -1.70 6.75
N VAL A 52 4.11 -2.44 7.79
CA VAL A 52 3.25 -3.42 8.43
C VAL A 52 3.32 -3.29 9.96
N GLN A 53 2.16 -3.28 10.63
CA GLN A 53 2.14 -3.26 12.10
C GLN A 53 2.45 -4.64 12.67
N GLY A 54 3.74 -4.94 12.80
CA GLY A 54 4.25 -6.20 13.34
C GLY A 54 4.57 -7.25 12.29
N SER A 55 4.96 -8.45 12.74
CA SER A 55 5.26 -9.60 11.89
C SER A 55 4.26 -10.72 12.17
N GLY A 56 3.63 -11.26 11.13
CA GLY A 56 2.70 -12.38 11.21
C GLY A 56 2.70 -13.14 9.89
N ALA A 57 2.03 -14.30 9.84
CA ALA A 57 2.12 -15.20 8.69
C ALA A 57 1.68 -14.51 7.38
N GLY A 58 2.61 -14.38 6.43
CA GLY A 58 2.37 -13.73 5.14
C GLY A 58 2.31 -12.21 5.21
N MET A 59 2.74 -11.63 6.33
CA MET A 59 2.80 -10.19 6.61
C MET A 59 4.21 -9.79 7.06
N GLU A 60 5.23 -10.54 6.64
CA GLU A 60 6.62 -10.30 7.01
C GLU A 60 7.14 -9.02 6.34
N PRO A 61 7.78 -8.11 7.10
CA PRO A 61 8.52 -7.00 6.52
C PRO A 61 9.62 -7.50 5.56
N GLY A 62 9.97 -6.67 4.57
CA GLY A 62 11.09 -6.96 3.66
C GLY A 62 12.44 -7.04 4.39
N GLU A 63 13.45 -7.63 3.73
CA GLU A 63 14.78 -7.84 4.32
C GLU A 63 15.46 -6.56 4.82
N ASP A 64 15.21 -5.43 4.14
CA ASP A 64 15.74 -4.11 4.48
C ASP A 64 14.83 -3.30 5.41
N ALA A 65 13.76 -3.89 5.96
CA ALA A 65 12.83 -3.17 6.80
C ALA A 65 13.45 -2.76 8.14
N CYS A 66 13.09 -1.58 8.61
CA CYS A 66 13.43 -1.09 9.94
C CYS A 66 12.15 -0.86 10.75
N ARG A 67 12.25 -1.04 12.07
CA ARG A 67 11.14 -0.81 12.99
C ARG A 67 11.05 0.68 13.33
N GLU A 68 9.90 1.30 13.09
CA GLU A 68 9.63 2.71 13.37
C GLU A 68 8.36 2.86 14.22
N GLY A 69 8.55 3.06 15.54
CA GLY A 69 7.45 3.15 16.48
C GLY A 69 6.66 1.84 16.59
N ASP A 70 5.40 1.87 16.15
CA ASP A 70 4.50 0.71 16.11
C ASP A 70 4.46 0.01 14.72
N TRP A 71 5.35 0.41 13.81
CA TRP A 71 5.52 -0.13 12.46
C TRP A 71 6.86 -0.87 12.31
#